data_AF-A0A2K4FIT4-F1
#
_entry.id   AF-A0A2K4FIT4-F1
#
_cell.length_a   1.000
_cell.length_b   1.000
_cell.length_c   1.000
_cell.angle_alpha   90.00
_cell.angle_beta   90.00
_cell.angle_gamma   90.00
#
_symmetry.space_group_name_H-M   'P 1'
#
loop_
_entity.id
_entity.type
_entity.pdbx_description
1 polymer ?
#
loop_
_entity_poly.entity_id
_entity_poly.type
_entity_poly.pdbx_seq_one_letter_code
_entity_poly.pdbx_strand_id
1 'polypeptide(L)'
;ALSRPLYECILTGVVPIDSGIVHNNVTRLSNQRSIFHYATQAGLSTAAAAYHWVSELYNTSPFVAGRDRHTDNPDLPIQYGHFYWNDHYPDSHLFADAEHLRQRYLPNFLLVHPMNIDDAGHKHGLDTPQYRNSARSADINLAVYLQAWLDAGYQVLVTSDHGMNNDRSHNGLLAEEREVPLFVLGDSFSFDPAAAPRQTELCGTICQLLGIDHDKPYCQELLK
;
A
#
# COMPACT_ATOMS: atom_id res chain seq x y z
N ALA A 1 13.96 -2.24 -11.76
CA ALA A 1 13.05 -1.86 -10.68
C ALA A 1 11.60 -1.99 -11.14
N LEU A 2 10.84 -2.93 -10.55
CA LEU A 2 9.39 -3.09 -10.74
C LEU A 2 8.71 -2.81 -9.39
N SER A 3 7.86 -1.78 -9.33
CA SER A 3 7.07 -1.43 -8.12
C SER A 3 5.62 -1.15 -8.50
N ARG A 4 5.35 -0.30 -9.50
CA ARG A 4 3.99 -0.02 -10.01
C ARG A 4 3.18 -1.28 -10.33
N PRO A 5 3.76 -2.32 -10.99
CA PRO A 5 3.08 -3.59 -11.20
C PRO A 5 2.62 -4.29 -9.93
N LEU A 6 3.40 -4.18 -8.85
CA LEU A 6 3.17 -4.87 -7.60
C LEU A 6 2.24 -4.06 -6.68
N TYR A 7 2.21 -2.73 -6.80
CA TYR A 7 1.14 -1.89 -6.22
C TYR A 7 -0.22 -2.32 -6.78
N GLU A 8 -0.30 -2.45 -8.10
CA GLU A 8 -1.49 -2.94 -8.79
C GLU A 8 -1.86 -4.36 -8.34
N CYS A 9 -0.87 -5.26 -8.25
CA CYS A 9 -1.08 -6.64 -7.80
C CYS A 9 -1.66 -6.71 -6.39
N ILE A 10 -1.08 -5.99 -5.42
CA ILE A 10 -1.54 -5.99 -4.04
C ILE A 10 -2.97 -5.43 -3.94
N LEU A 11 -3.22 -4.31 -4.60
CA LEU A 11 -4.47 -3.58 -4.46
C LEU A 11 -5.63 -4.18 -5.26
N THR A 12 -5.35 -5.07 -6.22
CA THR A 12 -6.38 -5.69 -7.08
C THR A 12 -6.41 -7.23 -7.00
N GLY A 13 -5.36 -7.85 -6.45
CA GLY A 13 -5.15 -9.30 -6.49
C GLY A 13 -4.79 -9.87 -7.87
N VAL A 14 -4.54 -9.02 -8.88
CA VAL A 14 -4.29 -9.44 -10.27
C VAL A 14 -2.81 -9.36 -10.61
N VAL A 15 -2.24 -10.44 -11.14
CA VAL A 15 -0.82 -10.48 -11.49
C VAL A 15 -0.47 -9.52 -12.64
N PRO A 16 0.77 -9.00 -12.73
CA PRO A 16 1.16 -7.98 -13.71
C PRO A 16 0.84 -8.30 -15.17
N ILE A 17 1.00 -9.56 -15.58
CA ILE A 17 0.75 -9.99 -16.97
C ILE A 17 -0.74 -9.88 -17.35
N ASP A 18 -1.64 -10.08 -16.38
CA ASP A 18 -3.08 -10.05 -16.60
C ASP A 18 -3.66 -8.63 -16.44
N SER A 19 -3.13 -7.84 -15.50
CA SER A 19 -3.54 -6.44 -15.33
C SER A 19 -3.03 -5.53 -16.46
N GLY A 20 -1.95 -5.94 -17.12
CA GLY A 20 -1.27 -5.16 -18.16
C GLY A 20 -0.45 -3.99 -17.61
N ILE A 21 -0.27 -3.89 -16.29
CA ILE A 21 0.71 -2.99 -15.65
C ILE A 21 2.00 -3.78 -15.48
N VAL A 22 2.79 -3.90 -16.55
CA VAL A 22 3.95 -4.82 -16.61
C VAL A 22 5.29 -4.16 -16.28
N HIS A 23 5.35 -2.83 -16.22
CA HIS A 23 6.55 -2.09 -15.83
C HIS A 23 6.19 -0.70 -15.27
N ASN A 24 7.13 -0.04 -14.58
CA ASN A 24 6.91 1.26 -13.92
C ASN A 24 6.47 2.39 -14.87
N ASN A 25 6.83 2.33 -16.15
CA ASN A 25 6.47 3.36 -17.14
C ASN A 25 5.06 3.21 -17.75
N VAL A 26 4.24 2.24 -17.33
CA VAL A 26 2.85 2.12 -17.82
C VAL A 26 1.98 3.14 -17.11
N THR A 27 1.72 4.29 -17.73
CA THR A 27 0.92 5.40 -17.17
C THR A 27 -0.49 5.42 -17.74
N ARG A 28 -1.43 4.83 -17.01
CA ARG A 28 -2.88 4.83 -17.28
C ARG A 28 -3.63 4.42 -16.02
N LEU A 29 -4.94 4.65 -16.02
CA LEU A 29 -5.85 4.02 -15.06
C LEU A 29 -5.79 2.49 -15.18
N SER A 30 -5.93 1.82 -14.04
CA SER A 30 -6.17 0.39 -13.97
C SER A 30 -7.49 0.06 -14.69
N ASN A 31 -7.53 -1.13 -15.30
CA ASN A 31 -8.74 -1.73 -15.84
C ASN A 31 -9.31 -2.82 -14.91
N GLN A 32 -8.75 -2.94 -13.70
CA GLN A 32 -9.13 -3.89 -12.67
C GLN A 32 -9.91 -3.19 -11.56
N ARG A 33 -10.64 -3.97 -10.77
CA ARG A 33 -11.24 -3.49 -9.52
C ARG A 33 -10.24 -3.66 -8.38
N SER A 34 -9.89 -2.54 -7.76
CA SER A 34 -9.07 -2.49 -6.55
C SER A 34 -9.91 -2.46 -5.28
N ILE A 35 -9.29 -2.61 -4.11
CA ILE A 35 -9.91 -2.45 -2.78
C ILE A 35 -10.73 -1.15 -2.72
N PHE A 36 -10.18 -0.05 -3.27
CA PHE A 36 -10.85 1.25 -3.36
C PHE A 36 -12.19 1.19 -4.10
N HIS A 37 -12.25 0.45 -5.22
CA HIS A 37 -13.47 0.29 -6.00
C HIS A 37 -14.51 -0.55 -5.25
N TYR A 38 -14.11 -1.66 -4.61
CA TYR A 38 -15.05 -2.47 -3.82
C TYR A 38 -15.61 -1.68 -2.64
N ALA A 39 -14.75 -0.97 -1.90
CA ALA A 39 -15.15 -0.18 -0.73
C ALA A 39 -16.14 0.91 -1.13
N THR A 40 -15.82 1.73 -2.14
CA THR A 40 -16.70 2.81 -2.59
C THR A 40 -18.02 2.29 -3.18
N GLN A 41 -17.99 1.17 -3.94
CA GLN A 41 -19.21 0.54 -4.45
C GLN A 41 -20.13 0.02 -3.32
N ALA A 42 -19.55 -0.37 -2.19
CA ALA A 42 -20.28 -0.76 -0.97
C ALA A 42 -20.70 0.45 -0.09
N GLY A 43 -20.45 1.68 -0.53
CA GLY A 43 -20.77 2.90 0.22
C GLY A 43 -19.80 3.21 1.35
N LEU A 44 -18.63 2.58 1.39
CA LEU A 44 -17.57 2.85 2.36
C LEU A 44 -16.65 3.97 1.87
N SER A 45 -16.10 4.72 2.83
CA SER A 45 -15.17 5.82 2.53
C SER A 45 -13.72 5.35 2.40
N THR A 46 -12.96 5.98 1.51
CA THR A 46 -11.58 5.60 1.23
C THR A 46 -10.61 6.77 1.26
N ALA A 47 -9.37 6.50 1.66
CA ALA A 47 -8.30 7.48 1.61
C ALA A 47 -6.93 6.87 1.28
N ALA A 48 -6.02 7.70 0.77
CA ALA A 48 -4.62 7.30 0.54
C ALA A 48 -3.64 8.46 0.79
N ALA A 49 -2.63 8.21 1.62
CA ALA A 49 -1.39 8.98 1.65
C ALA A 49 -0.31 8.16 0.93
N ALA A 50 -0.03 8.48 -0.34
CA ALA A 50 0.73 7.56 -1.20
C ALA A 50 1.52 8.24 -2.30
N TYR A 51 2.39 7.46 -2.96
CA TYR A 51 3.07 7.95 -4.16
C TYR A 51 2.07 8.18 -5.29
N HIS A 52 2.32 9.17 -6.12
CA HIS A 52 1.37 9.62 -7.14
C HIS A 52 0.94 8.54 -8.14
N TRP A 53 1.73 7.47 -8.29
CA TRP A 53 1.38 6.32 -9.14
C TRP A 53 0.08 5.66 -8.70
N VAL A 54 -0.24 5.69 -7.40
CA VAL A 54 -1.51 5.15 -6.89
C VAL A 54 -2.69 6.01 -7.37
N SER A 55 -2.52 7.34 -7.43
CA SER A 55 -3.51 8.22 -8.07
C SER A 55 -3.63 7.93 -9.58
N GLU A 56 -2.51 7.69 -10.26
CA GLU A 56 -2.52 7.35 -11.69
C GLU A 56 -3.23 6.02 -11.98
N LEU A 57 -3.15 5.06 -11.07
CA LEU A 57 -3.84 3.78 -11.19
C LEU A 57 -5.34 3.90 -10.94
N TYR A 58 -5.80 4.72 -9.99
CA TYR A 58 -7.20 4.64 -9.52
C TYR A 58 -8.03 5.92 -9.60
N ASN A 59 -7.42 7.10 -9.76
CA ASN A 59 -8.16 8.37 -9.80
C ASN A 59 -8.05 9.05 -11.16
N THR A 60 -6.84 9.40 -11.58
CA THR A 60 -6.62 10.12 -12.84
C THR A 60 -5.19 9.96 -13.35
N SER A 61 -5.05 9.81 -14.67
CA SER A 61 -3.77 9.68 -15.34
C SER A 61 -3.79 10.50 -16.64
N PRO A 62 -2.75 11.32 -16.94
CA PRO A 62 -1.53 11.49 -16.15
C PRO A 62 -1.75 12.33 -14.89
N PHE A 63 -0.89 12.12 -13.88
CA PHE A 63 -0.87 12.92 -12.66
C PHE A 63 -0.34 14.33 -12.92
N VAL A 64 -1.06 15.33 -12.39
CA VAL A 64 -0.70 16.75 -12.44
C VAL A 64 -0.63 17.26 -11.01
N ALA A 65 0.58 17.49 -10.50
CA ALA A 65 0.81 17.81 -9.08
C ALA A 65 -0.07 18.94 -8.51
N GLY A 66 -0.25 20.03 -9.25
CA GLY A 66 -1.07 21.17 -8.78
C GLY A 66 -2.57 20.87 -8.69
N ARG A 67 -3.06 19.87 -9.45
CA ARG A 67 -4.47 19.46 -9.48
C ARG A 67 -4.73 18.28 -8.55
N ASP A 68 -3.81 17.31 -8.55
CA ASP A 68 -4.08 15.96 -8.04
C ASP A 68 -3.44 15.67 -6.69
N ARG A 69 -2.45 16.46 -6.24
CA ARG A 69 -1.74 16.24 -4.96
C ARG A 69 -2.72 16.07 -3.80
N HIS A 70 -3.77 16.87 -3.75
CA HIS A 70 -4.80 16.82 -2.73
C HIS A 70 -6.12 16.48 -3.40
N THR A 71 -6.64 15.29 -3.12
CA THR A 71 -7.96 14.85 -3.59
C THR A 71 -8.97 14.96 -2.46
N ASP A 72 -10.10 15.60 -2.73
CA ASP A 72 -11.31 15.62 -1.92
C ASP A 72 -12.48 15.54 -2.91
N ASN A 73 -12.80 14.33 -3.33
CA ASN A 73 -13.84 14.07 -4.34
C ASN A 73 -14.51 12.70 -4.07
N PRO A 74 -15.76 12.69 -3.57
CA PRO A 74 -16.45 11.46 -3.21
C PRO A 74 -16.80 10.56 -4.40
N ASP A 75 -16.72 11.06 -5.64
CA ASP A 75 -17.02 10.27 -6.84
C ASP A 75 -15.82 9.44 -7.34
N LEU A 76 -14.64 9.60 -6.73
CA LEU A 76 -13.42 8.86 -7.11
C LEU A 76 -13.21 7.60 -6.25
N PRO A 77 -12.54 6.55 -6.78
CA PRO A 77 -12.19 5.38 -6.00
C PRO A 77 -11.36 5.69 -4.75
N ILE A 78 -10.36 6.58 -4.86
CA ILE A 78 -9.69 7.19 -3.70
C ILE A 78 -10.33 8.56 -3.48
N GLN A 79 -11.26 8.62 -2.53
CA GLN A 79 -12.07 9.83 -2.32
C GLN A 79 -11.29 10.96 -1.68
N TYR A 80 -10.39 10.61 -0.74
CA TYR A 80 -9.54 11.57 -0.03
C TYR A 80 -8.06 11.20 -0.15
N GLY A 81 -7.24 12.04 -0.76
CA GLY A 81 -5.88 11.67 -1.14
C GLY A 81 -4.84 12.75 -0.88
N HIS A 82 -3.68 12.35 -0.37
CA HIS A 82 -2.47 13.15 -0.32
C HIS A 82 -1.36 12.41 -1.08
N PHE A 83 -0.96 12.95 -2.24
CA PHE A 83 -0.03 12.27 -3.15
C PHE A 83 1.29 13.01 -3.30
N TYR A 84 2.40 12.32 -2.98
CA TYR A 84 3.75 12.81 -3.21
C TYR A 84 4.33 12.26 -4.52
N TRP A 85 5.33 12.94 -5.08
CA TRP A 85 5.95 12.56 -6.36
C TRP A 85 7.48 12.62 -6.35
N ASN A 86 8.10 12.94 -5.22
CA ASN A 86 9.55 12.89 -5.05
C ASN A 86 9.89 11.69 -4.18
N ASP A 87 10.80 10.82 -4.64
CA ASP A 87 11.13 9.56 -3.96
C ASP A 87 11.68 9.76 -2.54
N HIS A 88 12.32 10.92 -2.30
CA HIS A 88 12.86 11.30 -0.99
C HIS A 88 11.85 12.05 -0.10
N TYR A 89 10.53 11.95 -0.38
CA TYR A 89 9.51 12.58 0.47
C TYR A 89 9.61 12.01 1.89
N PRO A 90 9.72 12.84 2.94
CA PRO A 90 9.97 12.31 4.27
C PRO A 90 8.81 11.43 4.75
N ASP A 91 9.09 10.18 5.12
CA ASP A 91 8.09 9.29 5.72
C ASP A 91 7.36 9.93 6.91
N SER A 92 8.06 10.75 7.73
CA SER A 92 7.43 11.47 8.83
C SER A 92 6.28 12.39 8.38
N HIS A 93 6.43 13.04 7.23
CA HIS A 93 5.39 13.88 6.63
C HIS A 93 4.28 13.02 6.03
N LEU A 94 4.63 11.90 5.39
CA LEU A 94 3.65 10.97 4.86
C LEU A 94 2.76 10.36 5.95
N PHE A 95 3.33 9.95 7.08
CA PHE A 95 2.55 9.43 8.20
C PHE A 95 1.69 10.54 8.83
N ALA A 96 2.15 11.79 8.87
CA ALA A 96 1.32 12.93 9.27
C ALA A 96 0.17 13.20 8.27
N ASP A 97 0.43 13.07 6.97
CA ASP A 97 -0.59 13.16 5.91
C ASP A 97 -1.66 12.08 6.09
N ALA A 98 -1.25 10.84 6.38
CA ALA A 98 -2.16 9.73 6.67
C ALA A 98 -3.01 10.00 7.91
N GLU A 99 -2.41 10.48 8.99
CA GLU A 99 -3.16 10.79 10.22
C GLU A 99 -4.15 11.94 10.02
N HIS A 100 -3.78 12.97 9.25
CA HIS A 100 -4.70 14.03 8.86
C HIS A 100 -5.92 13.45 8.11
N LEU A 101 -5.70 12.58 7.12
CA LEU A 101 -6.79 11.94 6.37
C LEU A 101 -7.68 11.11 7.30
N ARG A 102 -7.07 10.32 8.20
CA ARG A 102 -7.80 9.47 9.15
C ARG A 102 -8.69 10.29 10.07
N GLN A 103 -8.17 11.34 10.70
CA GLN A 103 -8.92 12.18 11.62
C GLN A 103 -10.01 13.01 10.92
N ARG A 104 -9.72 13.53 9.72
CA ARG A 104 -10.61 14.46 9.02
C ARG A 104 -11.80 13.76 8.36
N TYR A 105 -11.57 12.58 7.79
CA TYR A 105 -12.53 11.89 6.93
C TYR A 105 -12.99 10.53 7.46
N LEU A 106 -12.34 10.00 8.49
CA LEU A 106 -12.66 8.69 9.11
C LEU A 106 -12.88 7.59 8.05
N PRO A 107 -11.90 7.39 7.14
CA PRO A 107 -12.03 6.43 6.04
C PRO A 107 -12.17 5.01 6.57
N ASN A 108 -13.01 4.18 5.94
CA ASN A 108 -13.06 2.74 6.22
C ASN A 108 -11.80 2.02 5.73
N PHE A 109 -11.23 2.47 4.61
CA PHE A 109 -9.95 1.97 4.08
C PHE A 109 -8.96 3.13 3.88
N LEU A 110 -7.80 3.03 4.53
CA LEU A 110 -6.69 3.99 4.41
C LEU A 110 -5.43 3.27 3.94
N LEU A 111 -4.87 3.71 2.81
CA LEU A 111 -3.55 3.29 2.35
C LEU A 111 -2.48 4.29 2.81
N VAL A 112 -1.39 3.80 3.39
CA VAL A 112 -0.19 4.58 3.72
C VAL A 112 1.01 3.95 3.02
N HIS A 113 1.66 4.70 2.13
CA HIS A 113 2.71 4.15 1.25
C HIS A 113 4.03 4.97 1.35
N PRO A 114 4.90 4.69 2.35
CA PRO A 114 6.24 5.27 2.45
C PRO A 114 7.20 4.68 1.40
N MET A 115 8.27 5.40 1.07
CA MET A 115 9.22 4.99 0.01
C MET A 115 10.70 5.06 0.44
N ASN A 116 11.01 5.67 1.59
CA ASN A 116 12.42 5.88 1.96
C ASN A 116 13.22 4.58 2.16
N ILE A 117 12.57 3.45 2.45
CA ILE A 117 13.25 2.15 2.53
C ILE A 117 13.78 1.73 1.16
N ASP A 118 12.93 1.80 0.13
CA ASP A 118 13.30 1.49 -1.25
C ASP A 118 14.34 2.47 -1.79
N ASP A 119 14.14 3.78 -1.58
CA ASP A 119 15.08 4.83 -1.99
C ASP A 119 16.48 4.62 -1.35
N ALA A 120 16.53 4.27 -0.07
CA ALA A 120 17.79 3.91 0.59
C ALA A 120 18.41 2.63 0.01
N GLY A 121 17.58 1.65 -0.36
CA GLY A 121 18.00 0.40 -1.00
C GLY A 121 18.64 0.65 -2.36
N HIS A 122 18.03 1.48 -3.20
CA HIS A 122 18.61 1.90 -4.48
C HIS A 122 19.90 2.70 -4.34
N LYS A 123 20.01 3.54 -3.30
CA LYS A 123 21.22 4.35 -3.07
C LYS A 123 22.38 3.55 -2.51
N HIS A 124 22.11 2.57 -1.64
CA HIS A 124 23.13 1.95 -0.80
C HIS A 124 23.19 0.42 -0.93
N GLY A 125 22.08 -0.27 -1.16
CA GLY A 125 21.95 -1.73 -1.23
C GLY A 125 21.44 -2.35 0.07
N LEU A 126 20.93 -3.59 -0.02
CA LEU A 126 20.29 -4.34 1.06
C LEU A 126 21.15 -4.43 2.34
N ASP A 127 22.42 -4.82 2.22
CA ASP A 127 23.27 -5.13 3.38
C ASP A 127 23.90 -3.91 4.08
N THR A 128 23.37 -2.73 3.83
CA THR A 128 23.92 -1.48 4.34
C THR A 128 23.24 -1.00 5.62
N PRO A 129 23.97 -0.26 6.50
CA PRO A 129 23.34 0.38 7.64
C PRO A 129 22.29 1.42 7.24
N GLN A 130 22.40 2.05 6.06
CA GLN A 130 21.43 3.02 5.54
C GLN A 130 20.07 2.36 5.31
N TYR A 131 20.03 1.22 4.63
CA TYR A 131 18.81 0.45 4.41
C TYR A 131 18.19 -0.05 5.72
N ARG A 132 19.01 -0.57 6.64
CA ARG A 132 18.49 -1.02 7.96
C ARG A 132 17.98 0.15 8.81
N ASN A 133 18.62 1.32 8.73
CA ASN A 133 18.22 2.51 9.49
C ASN A 133 16.99 3.21 8.90
N SER A 134 16.74 3.13 7.59
CA SER A 134 15.48 3.61 7.01
C SER A 134 14.29 2.77 7.51
N ALA A 135 14.44 1.43 7.57
CA ALA A 135 13.42 0.57 8.17
C ALA A 135 13.14 0.90 9.65
N ARG A 136 14.19 1.12 10.46
CA ARG A 136 14.04 1.59 11.86
C ARG A 136 13.37 2.96 11.96
N SER A 137 13.64 3.85 11.02
CA SER A 137 13.02 5.17 11.00
C SER A 137 11.52 5.07 10.65
N ALA A 138 11.15 4.21 9.71
CA ALA A 138 9.75 3.92 9.39
C ALA A 138 9.01 3.33 10.60
N ASP A 139 9.63 2.39 11.32
CA ASP A 139 9.08 1.82 12.56
C ASP A 139 8.81 2.89 13.63
N ILE A 140 9.77 3.78 13.89
CA ILE A 140 9.59 4.91 14.82
C ILE A 140 8.43 5.80 14.39
N ASN A 141 8.32 6.15 13.10
CA ASN A 141 7.24 6.98 12.60
C ASN A 141 5.87 6.29 12.73
N LEU A 142 5.78 5.00 12.41
CA LEU A 142 4.55 4.22 12.56
C LEU A 142 4.13 4.10 14.03
N ALA A 143 5.07 3.87 14.94
CA ALA A 143 4.82 3.70 16.37
C ALA A 143 4.12 4.92 17.01
N VAL A 144 4.31 6.13 16.45
CA VAL A 144 3.62 7.35 16.91
C VAL A 144 2.10 7.23 16.77
N TYR A 145 1.62 6.54 15.73
CA TYR A 145 0.19 6.54 15.36
C TYR A 145 -0.49 5.19 15.59
N LEU A 146 0.28 4.10 15.57
CA LEU A 146 -0.24 2.73 15.55
C LEU A 146 -1.25 2.43 16.67
N GLN A 147 -0.93 2.80 17.92
CA GLN A 147 -1.85 2.55 19.04
C GLN A 147 -3.16 3.32 18.87
N ALA A 148 -3.09 4.59 18.45
CA ALA A 148 -4.28 5.40 18.25
C ALA A 148 -5.16 4.88 17.09
N TRP A 149 -4.57 4.25 16.07
CA TRP A 149 -5.31 3.58 15.00
C TRP A 149 -6.03 2.34 15.51
N LEU A 150 -5.34 1.51 16.31
CA LEU A 150 -5.94 0.33 16.94
C LEU A 150 -7.08 0.71 17.91
N ASP A 151 -6.87 1.74 18.74
CA ASP A 151 -7.89 2.24 19.66
C ASP A 151 -9.12 2.82 18.93
N ALA A 152 -8.92 3.31 17.70
CA ALA A 152 -10.00 3.75 16.81
C ALA A 152 -10.67 2.60 16.03
N GLY A 153 -10.30 1.35 16.30
CA GLY A 153 -10.90 0.15 15.71
C GLY A 153 -10.34 -0.26 14.36
N TYR A 154 -9.26 0.37 13.89
CA TYR A 154 -8.62 -0.05 12.63
C TYR A 154 -7.89 -1.37 12.80
N GLN A 155 -7.97 -2.20 11.76
CA GLN A 155 -7.13 -3.37 11.57
C GLN A 155 -5.95 -2.96 10.68
N VAL A 156 -4.71 -3.23 11.13
CA VAL A 156 -3.50 -2.73 10.47
C VAL A 156 -2.73 -3.88 9.84
N LEU A 157 -2.43 -3.77 8.55
CA LEU A 157 -1.53 -4.65 7.82
C LEU A 157 -0.32 -3.83 7.36
N VAL A 158 0.89 -4.32 7.64
CA VAL A 158 2.15 -3.72 7.17
C VAL A 158 2.86 -4.74 6.29
N THR A 159 3.04 -4.39 5.02
CA THR A 159 3.74 -5.24 4.05
C THR A 159 4.52 -4.39 3.04
N SER A 160 5.13 -5.05 2.07
CA SER A 160 5.87 -4.42 0.98
C SER A 160 5.53 -5.12 -0.34
N ASP A 161 5.78 -4.43 -1.44
CA ASP A 161 5.62 -4.93 -2.79
C ASP A 161 6.78 -5.82 -3.22
N HIS A 162 8.02 -5.49 -2.84
CA HIS A 162 9.22 -6.29 -3.09
C HIS A 162 10.32 -6.00 -2.07
N GLY A 163 11.36 -6.82 -2.06
CA GLY A 163 12.59 -6.54 -1.33
C GLY A 163 13.64 -5.80 -2.17
N MET A 164 14.92 -5.93 -1.82
CA MET A 164 16.05 -5.24 -2.46
C MET A 164 17.26 -6.17 -2.44
N ASN A 165 18.10 -6.15 -3.47
CA ASN A 165 19.35 -6.91 -3.48
C ASN A 165 20.60 -6.01 -3.28
N ASN A 166 21.77 -6.64 -3.19
CA ASN A 166 23.04 -5.93 -3.00
C ASN A 166 23.54 -5.20 -4.25
N ASP A 167 22.98 -5.51 -5.43
CA ASP A 167 23.18 -4.74 -6.66
C ASP A 167 22.30 -3.47 -6.70
N ARG A 168 21.63 -3.14 -5.58
CA ARG A 168 20.77 -1.96 -5.41
C ARG A 168 19.59 -1.95 -6.38
N SER A 169 19.12 -3.14 -6.72
CA SER A 169 17.98 -3.35 -7.60
C SER A 169 17.00 -4.32 -6.97
N HIS A 170 15.84 -4.37 -7.60
CA HIS A 170 14.81 -5.37 -7.41
C HIS A 170 14.20 -5.65 -8.79
N ASN A 171 13.78 -6.90 -9.00
CA ASN A 171 13.06 -7.50 -10.16
C ASN A 171 13.55 -8.92 -10.50
N GLY A 172 14.51 -9.44 -9.74
CA GLY A 172 15.07 -10.77 -9.89
C GLY A 172 14.23 -11.85 -9.21
N LEU A 173 14.84 -13.03 -9.11
CA LEU A 173 14.23 -14.22 -8.52
C LEU A 173 14.78 -14.56 -7.13
N LEU A 174 15.64 -13.69 -6.58
CA LEU A 174 16.26 -13.90 -5.28
C LEU A 174 15.21 -13.85 -4.15
N ALA A 175 15.48 -14.57 -3.07
CA ALA A 175 14.57 -14.62 -1.92
C ALA A 175 14.42 -13.24 -1.29
N GLU A 176 15.52 -12.53 -1.09
CA GLU A 176 15.55 -11.17 -0.55
C GLU A 176 14.85 -10.12 -1.44
N GLU A 177 14.55 -10.43 -2.70
CA GLU A 177 13.77 -9.58 -3.58
C GLU A 177 12.27 -9.93 -3.56
N ARG A 178 11.91 -11.18 -3.24
CA ARG A 178 10.55 -11.72 -3.38
C ARG A 178 9.84 -11.97 -2.05
N GLU A 179 10.59 -12.28 -1.00
CA GLU A 179 10.07 -12.52 0.34
C GLU A 179 9.96 -11.18 1.07
N VAL A 180 8.71 -10.75 1.26
CA VAL A 180 8.36 -9.51 1.95
C VAL A 180 7.64 -9.83 3.26
N PRO A 181 7.82 -9.04 4.31
CA PRO A 181 7.08 -9.25 5.54
C PRO A 181 5.59 -8.95 5.35
N LEU A 182 4.75 -9.62 6.13
CA LEU A 182 3.38 -9.19 6.40
C LEU A 182 3.18 -9.23 7.91
N PHE A 183 3.08 -8.05 8.52
CA PHE A 183 2.71 -7.90 9.93
C PHE A 183 1.24 -7.51 10.01
N VAL A 184 0.49 -8.15 10.90
CA VAL A 184 -0.92 -7.85 11.14
C VAL A 184 -1.15 -7.47 12.61
N LEU A 185 -1.97 -6.45 12.84
CA LEU A 185 -2.32 -5.96 14.17
C LEU A 185 -3.80 -5.62 14.22
N GLY A 186 -4.46 -6.01 15.30
CA GLY A 186 -5.90 -5.86 15.47
C GLY A 186 -6.56 -7.17 15.84
N ASP A 187 -7.82 -7.12 16.24
CA ASP A 187 -8.56 -8.25 16.78
C ASP A 187 -9.24 -9.12 15.71
N SER A 188 -9.16 -8.77 14.43
CA SER A 188 -9.78 -9.53 13.33
C SER A 188 -8.89 -10.62 12.73
N PHE A 189 -7.63 -10.71 13.16
CA PHE A 189 -6.65 -11.66 12.64
C PHE A 189 -6.51 -12.91 13.50
N SER A 190 -6.27 -14.07 12.88
CA SER A 190 -6.10 -15.35 13.57
C SER A 190 -4.81 -15.42 14.41
N PHE A 191 -3.78 -14.67 13.98
CA PHE A 191 -2.40 -14.80 14.45
C PHE A 191 -1.81 -16.21 14.31
N ASP A 192 -2.33 -17.01 13.36
CA ASP A 192 -1.79 -18.32 13.07
C ASP A 192 -0.39 -18.19 12.44
N PRO A 193 0.69 -18.69 13.10
CA PRO A 193 2.03 -18.65 12.53
C PRO A 193 2.20 -19.55 11.29
N ALA A 194 1.23 -20.43 11.00
CA ALA A 194 1.21 -21.24 9.80
C ALA A 194 0.48 -20.58 8.61
N ALA A 195 -0.17 -19.42 8.82
CA ALA A 195 -0.79 -18.68 7.73
C ALA A 195 0.26 -18.27 6.69
N ALA A 196 -0.04 -18.54 5.41
CA ALA A 196 0.87 -18.29 4.29
C ALA A 196 0.20 -17.43 3.20
N PRO A 197 -0.18 -16.18 3.52
CA PRO A 197 -0.88 -15.31 2.59
C PRO A 197 0.00 -14.94 1.40
N ARG A 198 -0.57 -14.99 0.20
CA ARG A 198 0.08 -14.50 -1.02
C ARG A 198 -0.29 -13.03 -1.25
N GLN A 199 0.60 -12.25 -1.86
CA GLN A 199 0.30 -10.86 -2.24
C GLN A 199 -0.98 -10.74 -3.09
N THR A 200 -1.26 -11.71 -3.95
CA THR A 200 -2.48 -11.76 -4.78
C THR A 200 -3.77 -11.97 -3.98
N GLU A 201 -3.68 -12.40 -2.73
CA GLU A 201 -4.83 -12.62 -1.83
C GLU A 201 -5.12 -11.41 -0.95
N LEU A 202 -4.20 -10.45 -0.84
CA LEU A 202 -4.34 -9.30 0.07
C LEU A 202 -5.55 -8.44 -0.28
N CYS A 203 -5.86 -8.24 -1.57
CA CYS A 203 -7.06 -7.51 -1.97
C CYS A 203 -8.34 -8.17 -1.43
N GLY A 204 -8.48 -9.50 -1.58
CA GLY A 204 -9.66 -10.20 -1.07
C GLY A 204 -9.69 -10.25 0.46
N THR A 205 -8.54 -10.49 1.10
CA THR A 205 -8.43 -10.51 2.57
C THR A 205 -8.82 -9.16 3.18
N ILE A 206 -8.42 -8.04 2.57
CA ILE A 206 -8.82 -6.70 3.04
C ILE A 206 -10.32 -6.47 2.78
N CYS A 207 -10.87 -6.91 1.65
CA CYS A 207 -12.32 -6.85 1.41
C CYS A 207 -13.11 -7.69 2.45
N GLN A 208 -12.61 -8.85 2.86
CA GLN A 208 -13.21 -9.64 3.94
C GLN A 208 -13.20 -8.87 5.27
N LEU A 209 -12.08 -8.23 5.64
CA LEU A 209 -11.99 -7.38 6.84
C LEU A 209 -12.97 -6.20 6.81
N LEU A 210 -13.21 -5.63 5.63
CA LEU A 210 -14.18 -4.55 5.43
C LEU A 210 -15.64 -5.05 5.43
N GLY A 211 -15.87 -6.36 5.38
CA GLY A 211 -17.21 -6.96 5.31
C GLY A 211 -17.96 -6.63 4.00
N ILE A 212 -17.24 -6.52 2.89
CA ILE A 212 -17.81 -6.14 1.58
C ILE A 212 -17.74 -7.28 0.56
N ASP A 213 -18.70 -7.33 -0.36
CA ASP A 213 -18.73 -8.32 -1.43
C ASP A 213 -17.58 -8.13 -2.43
N HIS A 214 -16.90 -9.22 -2.79
CA HIS A 214 -15.81 -9.24 -3.77
C HIS A 214 -15.70 -10.60 -4.47
N ASP A 215 -14.98 -10.62 -5.59
CA ASP A 215 -14.66 -11.81 -6.40
C ASP A 215 -13.19 -12.22 -6.33
N LYS A 216 -12.43 -11.61 -5.41
CA LYS A 216 -10.99 -11.86 -5.23
C LYS A 216 -10.69 -13.05 -4.32
N PRO A 217 -9.64 -13.84 -4.58
CA PRO A 217 -9.16 -14.82 -3.62
C PRO A 217 -8.69 -14.12 -2.35
N TYR A 218 -8.76 -14.82 -1.21
CA TYR A 218 -8.33 -14.32 0.08
C TYR A 218 -7.69 -15.45 0.89
N CYS A 219 -6.77 -15.10 1.78
CA CYS A 219 -6.20 -16.04 2.75
C CYS A 219 -7.14 -16.12 3.96
N GLN A 220 -7.88 -17.23 4.06
CA GLN A 220 -8.82 -17.45 5.15
C GLN A 220 -8.09 -17.67 6.48
N GLU A 221 -6.93 -18.34 6.44
CA GLU A 221 -6.11 -18.67 7.60
C GLU A 221 -5.57 -17.43 8.31
N LEU A 222 -5.50 -16.27 7.63
CA LEU A 222 -5.07 -15.00 8.24
C LEU A 222 -6.17 -14.37 9.11
N LEU A 223 -7.43 -14.74 8.91
CA LEU A 223 -8.61 -14.11 9.53
C LEU A 223 -9.23 -15.02 10.60
N LYS A 224 -9.96 -14.44 11.55
CA LYS A 224 -10.71 -15.17 12.57
C LYS A 224 -12.03 -15.74 12.05
#